data_AF-A0A3B1DC60-F1
#
_entry.id   AF-A0A3B1DC60-F1
#
_cell.length_a   1.000
_cell.length_b   1.000
_cell.length_c   1.000
_cell.angle_alpha   90.00
_cell.angle_beta   90.00
_cell.angle_gamma   90.00
#
_symmetry.space_group_name_H-M   'P 1'
#
loop_
_entity.id
_entity.type
_entity.pdbx_description
1 polymer ?
#
loop_
_entity_poly.entity_id
_entity_poly.type
_entity_poly.pdbx_seq_one_letter_code
_entity_poly.pdbx_strand_id
1 'polypeptide(L)'
;MIRQGRQALIAEARAAGAPAVVLDAPLVFEAGLDAECDAVVFVEASRDIRLARVRETRGWDEAELARREKVQLPLDEKADRSDYCVVNDADAAHLRVEARRILDQILTHCSGIGTGDPRPDAG
;
A
#
# COMPACT_ATOMS: atom_id res chain seq x y z
N MET A 1 -18.78 10.83 -0.74
CA MET A 1 -18.38 11.38 0.57
C MET A 1 -16.93 11.04 0.92
N ILE A 2 -16.48 9.78 0.79
CA ILE A 2 -15.09 9.36 1.13
C ILE A 2 -14.02 10.02 0.24
N ARG A 3 -14.26 10.14 -1.08
CA ARG A 3 -13.27 10.73 -2.02
C ARG A 3 -12.97 12.22 -1.76
N GLN A 4 -14.00 13.02 -1.44
CA GLN A 4 -13.82 14.44 -1.10
C GLN A 4 -13.02 14.62 0.20
N GLY A 5 -13.30 13.79 1.21
CA GLY A 5 -12.53 13.80 2.47
C GLY A 5 -11.05 13.47 2.25
N ARG A 6 -10.74 12.46 1.42
CA ARG A 6 -9.35 12.12 1.09
C ARG A 6 -8.61 13.24 0.35
N GLN A 7 -9.24 13.83 -0.65
CA GLN A 7 -8.63 14.93 -1.42
C GLN A 7 -8.35 16.15 -0.54
N ALA A 8 -9.23 16.46 0.41
CA ALA A 8 -8.98 17.50 1.40
C ALA A 8 -7.76 17.18 2.29
N LEU A 9 -7.65 15.95 2.80
CA LEU A 9 -6.50 15.53 3.61
C LEU A 9 -5.18 15.58 2.83
N ILE A 10 -5.19 15.18 1.56
CA ILE A 10 -4.01 15.28 0.68
C ILE A 10 -3.62 16.75 0.47
N ALA A 11 -4.60 17.62 0.23
CA ALA A 11 -4.35 19.06 0.05
C ALA A 11 -3.83 19.72 1.34
N GLU A 12 -4.37 19.36 2.50
CA GLU A 12 -3.92 19.84 3.81
C GLU A 12 -2.48 19.39 4.10
N ALA A 13 -2.16 18.12 3.88
CA ALA A 13 -0.82 17.59 4.05
C ALA A 13 0.19 18.30 3.12
N ARG A 14 -0.21 18.55 1.86
CA ARG A 14 0.59 19.32 0.91
C ARG A 14 0.80 20.76 1.38
N ALA A 15 -0.24 21.43 1.86
CA ALA A 15 -0.15 22.79 2.39
C ALA A 15 0.74 22.86 3.65
N ALA A 16 0.77 21.81 4.46
CA ALA A 16 1.65 21.66 5.61
C ALA A 16 3.11 21.32 5.25
N GLY A 17 3.42 21.15 3.95
CA GLY A 17 4.77 20.77 3.50
C GLY A 17 5.16 19.34 3.85
N ALA A 18 4.18 18.44 4.04
CA ALA A 18 4.46 17.03 4.28
C ALA A 18 5.18 16.43 3.05
N PRO A 19 6.27 15.66 3.25
CA PRO A 19 7.04 15.11 2.14
C PRO A 19 6.30 14.01 1.38
N ALA A 20 5.35 13.32 2.03
CA ALA A 20 4.52 12.28 1.43
C ALA A 20 3.20 12.11 2.20
N VAL A 21 2.20 11.51 1.54
CA VAL A 21 0.96 11.02 2.14
C VAL A 21 0.85 9.53 1.85
N VAL A 22 0.48 8.72 2.85
CA VAL A 22 0.31 7.27 2.69
C VAL A 22 -1.17 6.93 2.74
N LEU A 23 -1.66 6.27 1.68
CA LEU A 23 -2.99 5.69 1.63
C LEU A 23 -2.93 4.21 2.03
N ASP A 24 -3.28 3.90 3.28
CA ASP A 24 -3.41 2.51 3.74
C ASP A 24 -4.84 2.01 3.49
N ALA A 25 -5.00 1.12 2.52
CA ALA A 25 -6.28 0.49 2.19
C ALA A 25 -6.08 -0.96 1.73
N PRO A 26 -6.91 -1.92 2.18
CA PRO A 26 -6.82 -3.30 1.71
C PRO A 26 -7.28 -3.48 0.24
N LEU A 27 -8.08 -2.53 -0.27
CA LEU A 27 -8.75 -2.58 -1.58
C LEU A 27 -8.21 -1.51 -2.53
N VAL A 28 -6.90 -1.24 -2.53
CA VAL A 28 -6.30 -0.15 -3.34
C VAL A 28 -6.71 -0.25 -4.81
N PHE A 29 -6.49 -1.41 -5.41
CA PHE A 29 -6.74 -1.62 -6.84
C PHE A 29 -8.23 -1.76 -7.17
N GLU A 30 -8.96 -2.47 -6.31
CA GLU A 30 -10.39 -2.73 -6.46
C GLU A 30 -11.21 -1.43 -6.38
N ALA A 31 -10.72 -0.45 -5.62
CA ALA A 31 -11.33 0.88 -5.49
C ALA A 31 -10.72 1.93 -6.43
N GLY A 32 -9.76 1.56 -7.30
CA GLY A 32 -9.09 2.47 -8.22
C GLY A 32 -8.25 3.56 -7.52
N LEU A 33 -7.77 3.29 -6.32
CA LEU A 33 -6.95 4.22 -5.52
C LEU A 33 -5.51 4.27 -6.00
N ASP A 34 -5.03 3.24 -6.70
CA ASP A 34 -3.73 3.19 -7.35
C ASP A 34 -3.52 4.36 -8.32
N ALA A 35 -4.57 4.77 -9.02
CA ALA A 35 -4.54 5.92 -9.92
C ALA A 35 -4.42 7.29 -9.19
N GLU A 36 -4.65 7.33 -7.88
CA GLU A 36 -4.47 8.54 -7.05
C GLU A 36 -3.08 8.58 -6.38
N CYS A 37 -2.22 7.57 -6.60
CA CYS A 37 -0.92 7.43 -5.98
C CYS A 37 0.23 7.63 -6.99
N ASP A 38 1.29 8.31 -6.55
CA ASP A 38 2.56 8.38 -7.31
C ASP A 38 3.30 7.03 -7.31
N ALA A 39 3.11 6.24 -6.26
CA ALA A 39 3.65 4.89 -6.12
C ALA A 39 2.75 4.00 -5.26
N VAL A 40 2.73 2.70 -5.54
CA VAL A 40 2.03 1.66 -4.77
C VAL A 40 3.05 0.67 -4.21
N VAL A 41 2.98 0.42 -2.91
CA VAL A 41 3.83 -0.53 -2.19
C VAL A 41 2.99 -1.73 -1.74
N PHE A 42 3.34 -2.92 -2.21
CA PHE A 42 2.79 -4.17 -1.72
C PHE A 42 3.63 -4.70 -0.56
N VAL A 43 2.97 -5.10 0.52
CA VAL A 43 3.62 -5.73 1.67
C VAL A 43 3.25 -7.21 1.68
N GLU A 44 4.20 -8.03 1.27
CA GLU A 44 4.05 -9.48 1.21
C GLU A 44 4.30 -10.09 2.58
N ALA A 45 3.53 -11.12 2.93
CA ALA A 45 3.85 -12.01 4.03
C ALA A 45 3.31 -13.40 3.71
N SER A 46 4.01 -14.45 4.15
CA SER A 46 3.56 -15.83 3.94
C SER A 46 2.17 -16.08 4.54
N ARG A 47 1.42 -17.01 3.95
CA ARG A 47 0.07 -17.36 4.40
C ARG A 47 0.03 -17.71 5.90
N ASP A 48 1.00 -18.49 6.35
CA ASP A 48 1.08 -18.96 7.74
C ASP A 48 1.29 -17.78 8.70
N ILE A 49 2.14 -16.83 8.32
CA ILE A 49 2.38 -15.59 9.09
C ILE A 49 1.12 -14.72 9.10
N ARG A 50 0.44 -14.56 7.96
CA ARG A 50 -0.82 -13.80 7.90
C ARG A 50 -1.88 -14.41 8.82
N LEU A 51 -2.07 -15.74 8.74
CA LEU A 51 -3.04 -16.48 9.56
C LEU A 51 -2.72 -16.34 11.05
N ALA A 52 -1.46 -16.55 11.46
CA ALA A 52 -1.05 -16.40 12.84
C ALA A 52 -1.35 -14.99 13.37
N ARG A 53 -1.00 -13.95 12.61
CA ARG A 53 -1.22 -12.55 13.00
C ARG A 53 -2.71 -12.20 13.11
N VAL A 54 -3.55 -12.58 12.13
CA VAL A 54 -5.00 -12.26 12.22
C VAL A 54 -5.71 -13.08 13.28
N ARG A 55 -5.21 -14.29 13.58
CA ARG A 55 -5.72 -15.09 14.69
C ARG A 55 -5.45 -14.43 16.03
N GLU A 56 -4.22 -13.97 16.24
CA GLU A 56 -3.82 -13.28 17.47
C GLU A 56 -4.51 -11.92 17.63
N THR A 57 -4.52 -11.11 16.58
CA THR A 57 -4.96 -9.70 16.67
C THR A 57 -6.46 -9.51 16.47
N ARG A 58 -7.12 -10.40 15.72
CA ARG A 58 -8.55 -10.26 15.35
C ARG A 58 -9.40 -11.48 15.66
N GLY A 59 -8.80 -12.58 16.12
CA GLY A 59 -9.52 -13.83 16.39
C GLY A 59 -10.00 -14.55 15.14
N TRP A 60 -9.44 -14.26 13.96
CA TRP A 60 -9.86 -14.90 12.71
C TRP A 60 -9.31 -16.32 12.60
N ASP A 61 -10.14 -17.23 12.09
CA ASP A 61 -9.72 -18.56 11.70
C ASP A 61 -9.34 -18.59 10.20
N GLU A 62 -8.93 -19.77 9.73
CA GLU A 62 -8.53 -19.98 8.34
C GLU A 62 -9.67 -19.71 7.35
N ALA A 63 -10.91 -20.05 7.71
CA ALA A 63 -12.06 -19.85 6.85
C ALA A 63 -12.40 -18.37 6.71
N GLU A 64 -12.35 -17.59 7.79
CA GLU A 64 -12.57 -16.14 7.74
C GLU A 64 -11.45 -15.43 6.99
N LEU A 65 -10.17 -15.82 7.19
CA LEU A 65 -9.08 -15.27 6.39
C LEU A 65 -9.29 -15.51 4.90
N ALA A 66 -9.58 -16.76 4.51
CA ALA A 66 -9.83 -17.11 3.11
C ALA A 66 -11.04 -16.37 2.53
N ARG A 67 -12.11 -16.21 3.32
CA ARG A 67 -13.31 -15.44 2.91
C ARG A 67 -12.97 -13.97 2.64
N ARG A 68 -12.10 -13.36 3.45
CA ARG A 68 -11.66 -11.97 3.31
C ARG A 68 -10.70 -11.79 2.14
N GLU A 69 -9.83 -12.75 1.89
CA GLU A 69 -8.91 -12.72 0.73
C GLU A 69 -9.69 -12.90 -0.58
N LYS A 70 -10.76 -13.71 -0.59
CA LYS A 70 -11.57 -13.96 -1.80
C LYS A 70 -12.30 -12.73 -2.36
N VAL A 71 -12.55 -11.70 -1.55
CA VAL A 71 -13.20 -10.46 -2.02
C VAL A 71 -12.20 -9.43 -2.55
N GLN A 72 -10.92 -9.78 -2.58
CA GLN A 72 -9.82 -8.95 -3.05
C GLN A 72 -9.22 -9.55 -4.32
N LEU A 73 -8.41 -8.77 -5.04
CA LEU A 73 -7.55 -9.32 -6.08
C LEU A 73 -6.56 -10.33 -5.49
N PRO A 74 -6.20 -11.38 -6.27
CA PRO A 74 -5.14 -12.31 -5.88
C PRO A 74 -3.85 -11.58 -5.51
N LEU A 75 -3.12 -12.11 -4.54
CA LEU A 75 -1.91 -11.47 -4.04
C LEU A 75 -0.84 -11.34 -5.10
N ASP A 76 -0.69 -12.35 -5.96
CA ASP A 76 0.26 -12.32 -7.08
C ASP A 76 -0.07 -11.16 -8.03
N GLU A 77 -1.36 -10.95 -8.34
CA GLU A 77 -1.80 -9.81 -9.15
C GLU A 77 -1.56 -8.46 -8.45
N LYS A 78 -1.74 -8.39 -7.13
CA LYS A 78 -1.41 -7.17 -6.35
C LYS A 78 0.08 -6.88 -6.37
N ALA A 79 0.92 -7.91 -6.29
CA ALA A 79 2.37 -7.78 -6.35
C ALA A 79 2.80 -7.28 -7.73
N ASP A 80 2.29 -7.89 -8.81
CA ASP A 80 2.62 -7.54 -10.19
C ASP A 80 2.23 -6.08 -10.55
N ARG A 81 1.14 -5.57 -9.96
CA ARG A 81 0.67 -4.19 -10.22
C ARG A 81 1.32 -3.12 -9.34
N SER A 82 2.11 -3.51 -8.33
CA SER A 82 2.74 -2.57 -7.40
C SER A 82 4.14 -2.15 -7.89
N ASP A 83 4.54 -0.91 -7.61
CA ASP A 83 5.89 -0.42 -7.98
C ASP A 83 6.97 -1.06 -7.11
N TYR A 84 6.61 -1.35 -5.86
CA TYR A 84 7.52 -1.89 -4.86
C TYR A 84 6.86 -3.05 -4.12
N CYS A 85 7.64 -4.08 -3.80
CA CYS A 85 7.25 -5.16 -2.93
C CYS A 85 8.19 -5.23 -1.71
N VAL A 86 7.62 -5.44 -0.52
CA VAL A 86 8.36 -5.62 0.74
C VAL A 86 7.94 -6.91 1.40
N VAL A 87 8.90 -7.80 1.67
CA VAL A 87 8.66 -9.03 2.41
C VAL A 87 8.65 -8.75 3.91
N ASN A 88 7.54 -9.06 4.56
CA ASN A 88 7.27 -8.86 5.99
C ASN A 88 7.20 -10.20 6.74
N ASP A 89 8.14 -11.10 6.40
CA ASP A 89 8.32 -12.40 7.05
C ASP A 89 9.37 -12.35 8.18
N ALA A 90 10.15 -11.26 8.26
CA ALA A 90 11.18 -11.03 9.27
C ALA A 90 10.66 -10.19 10.45
N ASP A 91 11.58 -9.69 11.28
CA ASP A 91 11.24 -8.79 12.39
C ASP A 91 10.94 -7.35 11.94
N ALA A 92 10.35 -6.57 12.85
CA ALA A 92 9.97 -5.19 12.59
C ALA A 92 11.18 -4.26 12.33
N ALA A 93 12.39 -4.62 12.76
CA ALA A 93 13.59 -3.82 12.49
C ALA A 93 14.00 -3.94 11.02
N HIS A 94 13.97 -5.16 10.47
CA HIS A 94 14.20 -5.39 9.05
C HIS A 94 13.17 -4.66 8.19
N LEU A 95 11.88 -4.78 8.53
CA LEU A 95 10.81 -4.09 7.80
C LEU A 95 10.99 -2.56 7.82
N ARG A 96 11.44 -1.99 8.94
CA ARG A 96 11.71 -0.55 9.03
C ARG A 96 12.82 -0.08 8.09
N VAL A 97 13.86 -0.90 7.90
CA VAL A 97 14.96 -0.58 6.98
C VAL A 97 14.46 -0.58 5.54
N GLU A 98 13.73 -1.62 5.13
CA GLU A 98 13.18 -1.71 3.77
C GLU A 98 12.14 -0.63 3.49
N ALA A 99 11.24 -0.35 4.43
CA ALA A 99 10.26 0.72 4.30
C ALA A 99 10.94 2.10 4.16
N ARG A 100 12.02 2.35 4.93
CA ARG A 100 12.81 3.59 4.79
C ARG A 100 13.46 3.68 3.41
N ARG A 101 14.10 2.61 2.96
CA ARG A 101 14.76 2.55 1.65
C ARG A 101 13.78 2.86 0.51
N ILE A 102 12.59 2.28 0.54
CA ILE A 102 11.55 2.53 -0.48
C ILE A 102 11.02 3.96 -0.40
N LEU A 103 10.77 4.47 0.80
CA LEU A 103 10.33 5.86 0.96
C LEU A 103 11.36 6.84 0.39
N ASP A 104 12.65 6.64 0.69
CA ASP A 104 13.72 7.50 0.17
C ASP A 104 13.82 7.41 -1.36
N GLN A 105 13.61 6.22 -1.94
CA GLN A 105 13.51 6.04 -3.39
C GLN A 105 12.33 6.81 -3.98
N ILE A 106 11.12 6.66 -3.43
CA ILE A 106 9.91 7.36 -3.89
C ILE A 106 10.12 8.88 -3.85
N LEU A 107 10.62 9.40 -2.73
CA LEU A 107 10.87 10.83 -2.58
C LEU A 107 11.91 11.36 -3.58
N THR A 108 12.95 10.58 -3.87
CA THR A 108 13.98 10.98 -4.85
C THR A 108 13.41 11.03 -6.27
N HIS A 109 12.60 10.05 -6.66
CA HIS A 109 12.03 9.97 -8.03
C HIS A 109 10.93 11.03 -8.23
N CYS A 110 10.10 11.29 -7.22
CA CYS A 110 9.05 12.32 -7.30
C CYS A 110 9.60 13.75 -7.27
N SER A 111 10.79 13.97 -6.71
CA SER A 111 11.46 15.27 -6.71
C SER A 111 11.97 15.70 -8.10
N GLY A 112 12.08 14.76 -9.05
CA GLY A 112 12.55 15.02 -10.42
C GLY A 112 11.46 15.12 -11.49
N ILE A 113 10.22 14.75 -11.16
CA ILE A 113 9.08 14.75 -12.09
C ILE A 113 8.22 15.98 -11.78
N GLY A 114 8.12 16.89 -12.75
CA GLY A 114 7.20 18.03 -12.66
C GLY A 114 5.78 17.51 -12.36
N THR A 115 5.22 17.99 -11.26
CA THR A 115 3.86 17.77 -10.75
C THR A 115 2.82 17.30 -11.78
N GLY A 116 2.26 16.10 -11.54
CA GLY A 116 0.84 15.85 -11.77
C GLY A 116 0.44 14.89 -12.90
N ASP A 117 1.36 14.15 -13.52
CA ASP A 117 0.95 13.13 -14.48
C ASP A 117 0.60 11.83 -13.74
N PRO A 118 -0.65 11.33 -13.82
CA PRO A 118 -1.01 10.05 -13.24
C PRO A 118 -0.16 8.93 -13.83
N ARG A 119 0.03 7.87 -13.03
CA ARG A 119 0.75 6.66 -13.43
C ARG A 119 0.25 6.21 -14.81
N PRO A 120 1.13 6.00 -15.81
CA PRO A 120 0.70 5.56 -17.13
C PRO A 120 -0.03 4.24 -16.97
N ASP A 121 -1.24 4.19 -17.54
CA ASP A 121 -2.19 3.09 -17.43
C ASP A 121 -1.47 1.74 -17.50
N ALA A 122 -1.58 0.94 -16.44
CA ALA A 122 -1.15 -0.46 -16.45
C ALA A 122 -2.06 -1.21 -17.44
N GLY A 123 -1.60 -1.30 -18.68
CA GLY A 123 -2.25 -2.05 -19.76
C GLY A 123 -2.23 -3.55 -19.54
#